data_AF-A0A2T2W1Z8-F1
#
_entry.id   AF-A0A2T2W1Z8-F1
#
_cell.length_a   1.000
_cell.length_b   1.000
_cell.length_c   1.000
_cell.angle_alpha   90.00
_cell.angle_beta   90.00
_cell.angle_gamma   90.00
#
_symmetry.space_group_name_H-M   'P 1'
#
loop_
_entity.id
_entity.type
_entity.pdbx_description
1 polymer ?
#
loop_
_entity_poly.entity_id
_entity_poly.type
_entity_poly.pdbx_seq_one_letter_code
_entity_poly.pdbx_strand_id
1 'polypeptide(L)'
;IGLIAITAASPEWMQAIYERWRAAAWEKVSVLIFIVLAVLTLVGIEPPPGQFGTLLSGGVIPLLNILVALKVALGSWAITLLFIRYRGLL
;
A
#
# COMPACT_ATOMS: atom_id res chain seq x y z
N ILE A 1 -3.29 -4.64 10.17
CA ILE A 1 -3.15 -5.94 9.47
C ILE A 1 -2.57 -7.03 10.37
N GLY A 2 -1.37 -6.88 10.94
CA GLY A 2 -0.82 -7.89 11.87
C GLY A 2 -1.73 -8.22 13.07
N LEU A 3 -2.27 -7.20 13.76
CA LEU A 3 -3.23 -7.41 14.85
C LEU A 3 -4.51 -8.13 14.39
N ILE A 4 -5.08 -7.71 13.25
CA ILE A 4 -6.28 -8.33 12.66
C ILE A 4 -6.00 -9.79 12.29
N ALA A 5 -4.82 -10.10 11.77
CA ALA A 5 -4.44 -11.47 11.44
C ALA A 5 -4.33 -12.38 12.67
N ILE A 6 -4.00 -11.82 13.84
CA ILE A 6 -3.90 -12.55 15.11
C ILE A 6 -5.26 -12.66 15.81
N THR A 7 -6.12 -11.65 15.70
CA THR A 7 -7.40 -11.59 16.44
C THR A 7 -8.62 -12.00 15.61
N ALA A 8 -8.51 -12.11 14.28
CA ALA A 8 -9.63 -12.52 13.45
C ALA A 8 -9.99 -13.99 13.71
N ALA A 9 -11.26 -14.23 14.00
CA ALA A 9 -11.80 -15.56 14.28
C ALA A 9 -11.72 -16.52 13.09
N SER A 10 -11.60 -16.03 11.85
CA SER A 10 -11.36 -16.88 10.67
C SER A 10 -10.48 -16.19 9.61
N PRO A 11 -9.53 -16.93 8.98
CA PRO A 11 -8.78 -16.44 7.82
C PRO A 11 -9.67 -16.10 6.62
N GLU A 12 -10.82 -16.76 6.51
CA GLU A 12 -11.80 -16.57 5.44
C GLU A 12 -12.39 -15.16 5.43
N TRP A 13 -12.67 -14.58 6.60
CA TRP A 13 -13.18 -13.20 6.69
C TRP A 13 -12.15 -12.18 6.18
N MET A 14 -10.89 -12.42 6.51
CA MET A 14 -9.78 -11.57 6.09
C MET A 14 -9.53 -11.68 4.58
N GLN A 15 -9.67 -12.88 4.01
CA GLN A 15 -9.60 -13.12 2.58
C GLN A 15 -10.80 -12.51 1.83
N ALA A 16 -12.01 -12.61 2.37
CA ALA A 16 -13.21 -12.00 1.78
C ALA A 16 -13.07 -10.47 1.69
N ILE A 17 -12.49 -9.82 2.70
CA ILE A 17 -12.18 -8.39 2.64
C ILE A 17 -11.11 -8.10 1.59
N TYR A 18 -10.03 -8.89 1.55
CA TYR A 18 -8.96 -8.72 0.58
C TYR A 18 -9.46 -8.82 -0.88
N GLU A 19 -10.31 -9.80 -1.16
CA GLU A 19 -10.95 -9.99 -2.47
C GLU A 19 -11.99 -8.89 -2.78
N ARG A 20 -12.85 -8.55 -1.80
CA ARG A 20 -13.86 -7.50 -1.94
C ARG A 20 -13.25 -6.14 -2.28
N TRP A 21 -12.13 -5.82 -1.66
CA TRP A 21 -11.40 -4.58 -1.94
C TRP A 21 -10.50 -4.69 -3.18
N ARG A 22 -10.42 -5.86 -3.84
CA ARG A 22 -9.49 -6.13 -4.95
C ARG A 22 -8.08 -5.67 -4.59
N ALA A 23 -7.61 -6.00 -3.40
CA ALA A 23 -6.33 -5.51 -2.89
C ALA A 23 -5.15 -5.80 -3.83
N ALA A 24 -5.18 -6.94 -4.54
CA ALA A 24 -4.20 -7.25 -5.59
C ALA A 24 -4.23 -6.27 -6.80
N ALA A 25 -5.40 -5.72 -7.14
CA ALA A 25 -5.51 -4.68 -8.16
C ALA A 25 -4.96 -3.36 -7.64
N TRP A 26 -5.24 -3.00 -6.38
CA TRP A 26 -4.66 -1.81 -5.73
C TRP A 26 -3.14 -1.87 -5.60
N GLU A 27 -2.58 -3.06 -5.39
CA GLU A 27 -1.13 -3.22 -5.40
C GLU A 27 -0.52 -2.91 -6.77
N LYS A 28 -1.12 -3.39 -7.86
CA LYS A 28 -0.66 -3.09 -9.23
C LYS A 28 -0.84 -1.61 -9.58
N VAL A 29 -1.97 -1.02 -9.18
CA VAL A 29 -2.26 0.39 -9.42
C VAL A 29 -1.30 1.30 -8.64
N SER A 30 -1.00 0.99 -7.38
CA SER A 30 -0.03 1.75 -6.59
C SER A 30 1.40 1.66 -7.17
N VAL A 31 1.81 0.50 -7.69
CA VAL A 31 3.08 0.36 -8.44
C VAL A 31 3.08 1.23 -9.70
N LEU A 32 2.00 1.21 -10.48
CA LEU A 32 1.91 2.01 -11.70
C LEU A 32 1.98 3.51 -11.40
N ILE A 33 1.23 3.98 -10.39
CA ILE A 33 1.26 5.38 -9.94
C ILE A 33 2.68 5.76 -9.48
N PHE A 34 3.35 4.89 -8.73
CA PHE A 34 4.72 5.14 -8.29
C PHE A 34 5.70 5.31 -9.46
N ILE A 35 5.61 4.44 -10.46
CA ILE A 35 6.45 4.52 -11.68
C ILE A 35 6.16 5.82 -12.44
N VAL A 36 4.89 6.17 -12.63
CA VAL A 36 4.50 7.41 -13.33
C VAL A 36 5.04 8.64 -12.59
N LEU A 37 4.89 8.70 -11.26
CA LEU A 37 5.42 9.79 -10.46
C LEU A 37 6.95 9.85 -10.53
N ALA A 38 7.64 8.71 -10.47
CA ALA A 38 9.09 8.65 -10.59
C ALA A 38 9.57 9.19 -11.95
N VAL A 39 8.89 8.85 -13.05
CA VAL A 39 9.20 9.38 -14.38
C VAL A 39 8.94 10.89 -14.45
N LEU A 40 7.82 11.37 -13.91
CA LEU A 40 7.49 12.80 -13.87
C LEU A 40 8.55 13.60 -13.10
N THR A 41 8.96 13.12 -11.92
CA THR A 41 10.05 13.73 -11.15
C THR A 41 11.37 13.69 -11.92
N LEU A 42 11.68 12.57 -12.61
CA LEU A 42 12.92 12.43 -13.38
C LEU A 42 13.00 13.42 -14.56
N VAL A 43 11.87 13.74 -15.20
CA VAL A 43 11.82 14.75 -16.29
C VAL A 43 11.70 16.19 -15.77
N GLY A 44 11.80 16.41 -14.45
CA GLY A 44 11.78 17.74 -13.84
C GLY A 44 10.39 18.32 -13.59
N ILE A 45 9.34 17.51 -13.69
CA ILE A 45 7.97 17.92 -13.34
C ILE A 45 7.79 17.65 -11.84
N GLU A 46 8.01 18.69 -11.04
CA GLU A 46 7.82 18.64 -9.59
C GLU A 46 6.60 19.48 -9.15
N PRO A 47 5.78 19.00 -8.21
CA PRO A 47 4.75 19.82 -7.59
C PRO A 47 5.37 21.04 -6.89
N PRO A 48 4.72 22.21 -6.94
CA PRO A 48 5.23 23.40 -6.28
C PRO A 48 5.40 23.12 -4.77
N PRO A 49 6.56 23.44 -4.18
CA PRO A 49 6.77 23.23 -2.76
C PRO A 49 5.81 24.12 -1.97
N GLY A 50 5.11 23.53 -0.99
CA GLY A 50 4.28 24.28 -0.07
C GLY A 50 5.11 25.17 0.85
N GLN A 51 4.46 26.10 1.56
CA GLN A 51 5.14 26.94 2.54
C GLN A 51 5.77 26.08 3.64
N PHE A 52 7.01 26.38 4.05
CA PHE A 52 7.68 25.71 5.16
C PHE A 52 6.80 25.71 6.41
N GLY A 53 6.60 24.53 7.02
CA GLY A 53 5.71 24.33 8.17
C GLY A 53 4.29 23.85 7.82
N THR A 54 3.92 23.81 6.54
CA THR A 54 2.63 23.24 6.10
C THR A 54 2.74 21.75 5.74
N LEU A 55 1.61 21.02 5.72
CA LEU A 55 1.53 19.61 5.30
C LEU A 55 2.15 19.35 3.91
N LEU A 56 2.12 20.34 3.02
CA LEU A 56 2.65 20.27 1.65
C LEU A 56 4.06 20.87 1.52
N SER A 57 4.70 21.24 2.63
CA SER A 57 6.06 21.80 2.63
C SER A 57 7.11 20.87 2.02
N GLY A 58 6.89 19.55 2.11
CA GLY A 58 7.74 18.53 1.50
C GLY A 58 7.50 18.28 0.01
N GLY A 59 6.69 19.11 -0.67
CA GLY A 59 6.36 18.94 -2.08
C GLY A 59 5.69 17.59 -2.36
N VAL A 60 6.31 16.75 -3.18
CA VAL A 60 5.79 15.42 -3.54
C VAL A 60 6.01 14.36 -2.43
N ILE A 61 6.90 14.61 -1.47
CA ILE A 61 7.31 13.61 -0.46
C ILE A 61 6.13 13.07 0.37
N PRO A 62 5.20 13.90 0.90
CA PRO A 62 4.06 13.39 1.65
C PRO A 62 3.17 12.45 0.82
N LEU A 63 2.97 12.75 -0.47
CA LEU A 63 2.20 11.91 -1.38
C LEU A 63 2.89 10.57 -1.62
N LEU A 64 4.20 10.59 -1.87
CA LEU A 64 5.00 9.37 -2.04
C LEU A 64 4.96 8.50 -0.78
N ASN A 65 5.04 9.11 0.42
CA ASN A 65 4.96 8.38 1.68
C ASN A 65 3.62 7.66 1.86
N ILE A 66 2.50 8.30 1.52
CA ILE A 66 1.18 7.67 1.58
C ILE A 66 1.10 6.49 0.60
N LEU A 67 1.57 6.68 -0.63
CA LEU A 67 1.58 5.62 -1.65
C LEU A 67 2.44 4.42 -1.24
N VAL A 68 3.64 4.68 -0.72
CA VAL A 68 4.54 3.64 -0.22
C VAL A 68 3.92 2.91 0.97
N ALA A 69 3.36 3.64 1.94
CA ALA A 69 2.70 3.04 3.09
C ALA A 69 1.52 2.14 2.68
N LEU A 70 0.69 2.58 1.73
CA LEU A 70 -0.41 1.79 1.20
C LEU A 70 0.09 0.51 0.52
N LYS A 71 1.10 0.62 -0.37
CA LYS A 71 1.67 -0.52 -1.06
C LYS A 71 2.28 -1.54 -0.09
N VAL A 72 3.07 -1.08 0.88
CA VAL A 72 3.70 -1.95 1.88
C VAL A 72 2.65 -2.65 2.74
N ALA A 73 1.59 -1.94 3.13
CA ALA A 73 0.48 -2.54 3.88
C ALA A 73 -0.23 -3.63 3.06
N LEU A 74 -0.58 -3.36 1.80
CA LEU A 74 -1.25 -4.33 0.93
C LEU A 74 -0.38 -5.57 0.65
N GLY A 75 0.91 -5.37 0.36
CA GLY A 75 1.84 -6.46 0.10
C GLY A 75 2.11 -7.34 1.34
N SER A 76 2.34 -6.72 2.50
CA SER A 76 2.51 -7.46 3.76
C SER A 76 1.25 -8.22 4.18
N TRP A 77 0.07 -7.67 3.89
CA TRP A 77 -1.20 -8.38 4.08
C TRP A 77 -1.31 -9.62 3.18
N ALA A 78 -1.01 -9.49 1.89
CA ALA A 78 -1.05 -10.60 0.95
C ALA A 78 -0.13 -11.75 1.40
N ILE A 79 1.10 -11.43 1.81
CA ILE A 79 2.07 -12.40 2.34
C ILE A 79 1.52 -13.06 3.61
N THR A 80 0.93 -12.30 4.53
CA THR A 80 0.36 -12.83 5.77
C THR A 80 -0.80 -13.79 5.50
N LEU A 81 -1.71 -13.45 4.58
CA LEU A 81 -2.82 -14.32 4.16
C LEU A 81 -2.32 -15.62 3.54
N LEU A 82 -1.35 -15.53 2.63
CA LEU A 82 -0.70 -16.71 2.04
C LEU A 82 -0.08 -17.58 3.13
N PHE A 83 0.66 -16.98 4.06
CA PHE A 83 1.28 -17.70 5.15
C PHE A 83 0.27 -18.43 6.04
N ILE A 84 -0.83 -17.79 6.42
CA ILE A 84 -1.87 -18.41 7.24
C ILE A 84 -2.55 -19.55 6.48
N ARG A 85 -2.84 -19.35 5.19
CA ARG A 85 -3.49 -20.37 4.34
C ARG A 85 -2.61 -21.61 4.14
N TYR A 86 -1.32 -21.42 3.89
CA TYR A 86 -0.38 -22.53 3.64
C TYR A 86 0.19 -23.17 4.92
N ARG A 87 0.14 -22.50 6.09
CA ARG A 87 0.55 -23.11 7.38
C ARG A 87 -0.43 -24.15 7.93
N GLY A 88 -1.69 -24.18 7.48
CA GLY A 88 -2.66 -25.22 7.87
C GLY A 88 -2.61 -26.50 7.01
N LEU A 89 -1.66 -26.60 6.06
CA LEU A 89 -1.52 -27.71 5.11
C LEU A 89 -0.26 -28.58 5.34
N LEU A 90 0.44 -28.38 6.46
CA LEU A 90 1.53 -29.24 6.95
C LEU A 90 1.14 -29.81 8.31
#